data_AF-A0A8S3YSI1-F1
#
_entry.id   AF-A0A8S3YSI1-F1
#
_cell.length_a   1.000
_cell.length_b   1.000
_cell.length_c   1.000
_cell.angle_alpha   90.00
_cell.angle_beta   90.00
_cell.angle_gamma   90.00
#
_symmetry.space_group_name_H-M   'P 1'
#
loop_
_entity.id
_entity.type
_entity.pdbx_description
1 polymer ?
#
loop_
_entity_poly.entity_id
_entity_poly.type
_entity_poly.pdbx_seq_one_letter_code
_entity_poly.pdbx_strand_id
1 'polypeptide(L)'
;ICLMRNTSNRYFDSFRKSPFLVKGTTWVGYDDRESLKIKAEWCSQLGVAGLMFSGLDEDDFTGTMCGEGQYPLLSTMKSFFSTDKVTPTVSRPSTFAFSGTTQFSNNEKEPLMKSYNIFKFFVYLLVFLSGCLIGYIILCVWRRTQQSSSQ
;
A
#
# COMPACT_ATOMS: atom_id res chain seq x y z
N ILE A 1 -0.87 -18.75 -6.71
CA ILE A 1 0.28 -18.42 -7.58
C ILE A 1 1.29 -19.57 -7.73
N CYS A 2 1.67 -20.25 -6.65
CA CYS A 2 2.78 -21.21 -6.66
C CYS A 2 2.57 -22.44 -7.56
N LEU A 3 1.33 -22.93 -7.67
CA LEU A 3 0.97 -23.99 -8.64
C LEU A 3 1.25 -23.59 -10.10
N MET A 4 1.10 -22.30 -10.42
CA MET A 4 1.33 -21.81 -11.79
C MET A 4 2.81 -21.53 -12.08
N ARG A 5 3.66 -21.39 -11.04
CA ARG A 5 5.07 -21.00 -11.19
C ARG A 5 5.89 -22.00 -12.00
N ASN A 6 5.54 -23.30 -11.94
CA ASN A 6 6.24 -24.36 -12.67
C ASN A 6 5.74 -24.56 -14.10
N THR A 7 4.60 -23.98 -14.46
CA THR A 7 3.95 -24.22 -15.77
C THR A 7 3.74 -22.94 -16.58
N SER A 8 4.25 -21.81 -16.10
CA SER A 8 4.08 -20.47 -16.69
C SER A 8 5.44 -19.78 -16.79
N ASN A 9 5.56 -18.84 -17.72
CA ASN A 9 6.76 -18.01 -17.83
C ASN A 9 6.67 -16.83 -16.85
N ARG A 10 7.69 -16.63 -16.01
CA ARG A 10 7.81 -15.48 -15.10
C ARG A 10 8.51 -14.32 -15.79
N TYR A 11 7.96 -13.12 -15.62
CA TYR A 11 8.55 -11.85 -16.01
C TYR A 11 8.56 -10.89 -14.82
N PHE A 12 9.39 -9.84 -14.91
CA PHE A 12 9.46 -8.78 -13.90
C PHE A 12 9.26 -7.42 -14.57
N ASP A 13 8.24 -6.67 -14.13
CA ASP A 13 8.01 -5.31 -14.61
C ASP A 13 8.93 -4.34 -13.86
N SER A 14 9.94 -3.83 -14.56
CA SER A 14 10.94 -2.92 -13.99
C SER A 14 10.39 -1.54 -13.62
N PHE A 15 9.27 -1.11 -14.19
CA PHE A 15 8.61 0.15 -13.87
C PHE A 15 7.73 0.01 -12.63
N ARG A 16 6.92 -1.05 -12.56
CA ARG A 16 6.02 -1.32 -11.41
C ARG A 16 6.71 -2.00 -10.22
N LYS A 17 7.92 -2.55 -10.44
CA LYS A 17 8.68 -3.32 -9.44
C LYS A 17 7.92 -4.54 -8.90
N SER A 18 7.16 -5.20 -9.76
CA SER A 18 6.40 -6.41 -9.42
C SER A 18 6.50 -7.48 -10.52
N PRO A 19 6.51 -8.78 -10.14
CA PRO A 19 6.51 -9.88 -11.08
C PRO A 19 5.12 -10.17 -11.65
N PHE A 20 5.12 -10.92 -12.75
CA PHE A 20 3.91 -11.51 -13.30
C PHE A 20 4.21 -12.84 -14.02
N LEU A 21 3.20 -13.70 -14.10
CA LEU A 21 3.23 -14.97 -14.83
C LEU A 21 2.38 -14.89 -16.10
N VAL A 22 2.86 -15.50 -17.19
CA VAL A 22 2.12 -15.67 -18.44
C VAL A 22 2.02 -17.14 -18.81
N LYS A 23 0.79 -17.59 -19.09
CA LYS A 23 0.50 -18.93 -19.60
C LYS A 23 -0.64 -18.86 -20.63
N GLY A 24 -0.31 -19.01 -21.91
CA GLY A 24 -1.27 -18.81 -23.00
C GLY A 24 -1.81 -17.38 -22.99
N THR A 25 -3.14 -17.24 -22.91
CA THR A 25 -3.83 -15.94 -22.80
C THR A 25 -4.00 -15.47 -21.36
N THR A 26 -3.58 -16.27 -20.37
CA THR A 26 -3.72 -15.93 -18.95
C THR A 26 -2.49 -15.18 -18.46
N TRP A 27 -2.74 -14.04 -17.79
CA TRP A 27 -1.73 -13.22 -17.13
C TRP A 27 -2.10 -13.06 -15.66
N VAL A 28 -1.12 -13.22 -14.76
CA VAL A 28 -1.32 -13.02 -13.31
C VAL A 28 -0.17 -12.21 -12.73
N GLY A 29 -0.48 -10.99 -12.29
CA GLY A 29 0.41 -10.17 -11.47
C GLY A 29 0.35 -10.62 -10.02
N TYR A 30 1.50 -10.60 -9.34
CA TYR A 30 1.61 -11.03 -7.96
C TYR A 30 2.78 -10.32 -7.26
N ASP A 31 2.93 -10.55 -5.97
CA ASP A 31 4.11 -10.13 -5.20
C ASP A 31 4.90 -11.35 -4.73
N ASP A 32 6.22 -11.17 -4.67
CA ASP A 32 7.19 -12.14 -4.18
C ASP A 32 8.21 -11.47 -3.26
N ARG A 33 9.14 -12.25 -2.72
CA ARG A 33 10.15 -11.73 -1.79
C ARG A 33 11.02 -10.61 -2.38
N GLU A 34 11.24 -10.60 -3.70
CA GLU A 34 12.02 -9.57 -4.39
C GLU A 34 11.26 -8.24 -4.44
N SER A 35 10.06 -8.26 -5.02
CA SER A 35 9.19 -7.08 -5.12
C SER A 35 8.79 -6.51 -3.76
N LEU A 36 8.56 -7.37 -2.78
CA LEU A 36 8.26 -6.95 -1.40
C LEU A 36 9.42 -6.19 -0.75
N LYS A 37 10.68 -6.64 -0.92
CA LYS A 37 11.83 -5.88 -0.39
C LYS A 37 11.91 -4.48 -0.98
N ILE A 38 11.72 -4.33 -2.28
CA ILE A 38 11.73 -3.03 -2.96
C ILE A 38 10.61 -2.12 -2.42
N LYS A 39 9.41 -2.67 -2.22
CA LYS A 39 8.28 -1.92 -1.64
C LYS A 39 8.54 -1.53 -0.19
N ALA A 40 9.15 -2.40 0.61
CA ALA A 40 9.50 -2.13 2.00
C ALA A 40 10.56 -1.02 2.12
N GLU A 41 11.59 -1.06 1.27
CA GLU A 41 12.59 0.01 1.15
C GLU A 41 11.95 1.34 0.77
N TRP A 42 11.03 1.33 -0.19
CA TRP A 42 10.30 2.53 -0.59
C TRP A 42 9.45 3.10 0.56
N CYS A 43 8.76 2.25 1.31
CA CYS A 43 8.00 2.67 2.48
C CYS A 43 8.89 3.25 3.59
N SER A 44 10.05 2.64 3.85
CA SER A 44 11.04 3.19 4.77
C SER A 44 11.48 4.60 4.34
N GLN A 45 11.74 4.80 3.05
CA GLN A 45 12.10 6.12 2.51
C GLN A 45 10.98 7.16 2.57
N LEU A 46 9.72 6.74 2.61
CA LEU A 46 8.57 7.64 2.78
C LEU A 46 8.32 8.01 4.25
N GLY A 47 8.93 7.30 5.21
CA GLY A 47 8.69 7.51 6.63
C GLY A 47 7.28 7.11 7.08
N VAL A 48 6.65 6.14 6.41
CA VAL A 48 5.35 5.60 6.86
C VAL A 48 5.53 4.73 8.10
N ALA A 49 4.53 4.72 8.98
CA ALA A 49 4.59 3.99 10.25
C ALA A 49 4.61 2.45 10.10
N GLY A 50 4.24 1.94 8.94
CA GLY A 50 4.24 0.51 8.67
C GLY A 50 3.60 0.15 7.34
N LEU A 51 3.64 -1.16 7.03
CA LEU A 51 2.98 -1.77 5.89
C LEU A 51 1.85 -2.67 6.39
N MET A 52 0.69 -2.58 5.74
CA MET A 52 -0.41 -3.52 5.95
C MET A 52 -0.31 -4.66 4.94
N PHE A 53 -0.42 -5.90 5.41
CA PHE A 53 -0.51 -7.08 4.57
C PHE A 53 -1.95 -7.55 4.48
N SER A 54 -2.44 -7.78 3.27
CA SER A 54 -3.79 -8.29 3.00
C SER A 54 -3.68 -9.34 1.90
N GLY A 55 -4.20 -10.55 2.04
CA GLY A 55 -4.66 -11.27 3.26
C GLY A 55 -3.58 -12.20 3.85
N LEU A 56 -3.64 -12.53 5.15
CA LEU A 56 -2.67 -13.49 5.75
C LEU A 56 -2.83 -14.91 5.20
N ASP A 57 -4.06 -15.27 4.84
CA ASP A 57 -4.47 -16.52 4.22
C ASP A 57 -4.08 -16.62 2.73
N GLU A 58 -3.73 -15.50 2.10
CA GLU A 58 -3.24 -15.45 0.72
C GLU A 58 -1.74 -15.73 0.61
N ASP A 59 -1.01 -15.71 1.72
CA ASP A 59 0.37 -16.17 1.81
C ASP A 59 0.41 -17.72 1.90
N ASP A 60 1.57 -18.32 1.66
CA ASP A 60 1.77 -19.76 1.85
C ASP A 60 1.84 -20.10 3.36
N PHE A 61 0.70 -20.04 4.02
CA PHE A 61 0.59 -20.19 5.48
C PHE A 61 0.98 -21.60 5.95
N THR A 62 0.82 -22.63 5.11
CA THR A 62 1.26 -24.00 5.41
C THR A 62 2.74 -24.22 5.09
N GLY A 63 3.31 -23.41 4.17
CA GLY A 63 4.67 -23.54 3.67
C GLY A 63 4.87 -24.70 2.68
N THR A 64 3.78 -25.32 2.24
CA THR A 64 3.82 -26.52 1.38
C THR A 64 3.56 -26.21 -0.09
N MET A 65 3.00 -25.03 -0.41
CA MET A 65 2.55 -24.72 -1.76
C MET A 65 3.67 -24.17 -2.64
N CYS A 66 4.54 -23.35 -2.06
CA CYS A 66 5.62 -22.65 -2.74
C CYS A 66 6.99 -23.25 -2.42
N GLY A 67 7.09 -24.02 -1.33
CA GLY A 67 8.35 -24.59 -0.84
C GLY A 67 9.31 -23.54 -0.28
N GLU A 68 8.79 -22.37 0.13
CA GLU A 68 9.58 -21.24 0.65
C GLU A 68 9.49 -21.11 2.18
N GLY A 69 8.91 -22.11 2.85
CA GLY A 69 8.61 -22.08 4.29
C GLY A 69 7.25 -21.44 4.57
N GLN A 70 6.85 -21.43 5.85
CA GLN A 70 5.58 -20.84 6.27
C GLN A 70 5.64 -19.31 6.20
N TYR A 71 4.59 -18.71 5.64
CA TYR A 71 4.43 -17.26 5.50
C TYR A 71 5.66 -16.57 4.85
N PRO A 72 6.08 -16.97 3.65
CA PRO A 72 7.30 -16.47 3.01
C PRO A 72 7.25 -14.96 2.73
N LEU A 73 6.08 -14.41 2.43
CA LEU A 73 5.91 -12.97 2.15
C LEU A 73 5.91 -12.17 3.45
N LEU A 74 5.13 -12.59 4.45
CA LEU A 74 5.09 -11.91 5.75
C LEU A 74 6.43 -12.00 6.49
N SER A 75 7.11 -13.15 6.44
CA SER A 75 8.43 -13.31 7.07
C SER A 75 9.49 -12.41 6.42
N THR A 76 9.39 -12.18 5.11
CA THR A 76 10.25 -11.22 4.40
C THR A 76 10.02 -9.81 4.92
N MET A 77 8.77 -9.39 5.05
CA MET A 77 8.42 -8.08 5.63
C MET A 77 8.88 -7.95 7.08
N LYS A 78 8.60 -8.96 7.91
CA LYS A 78 9.04 -8.99 9.30
C LYS A 78 10.55 -8.85 9.39
N SER A 79 11.32 -9.57 8.58
CA SER A 79 12.78 -9.48 8.59
C SER A 79 13.30 -8.08 8.23
N PHE A 80 12.61 -7.38 7.34
CA PHE A 80 12.98 -6.03 6.91
C PHE A 80 12.71 -4.98 8.00
N PHE A 81 11.59 -5.09 8.73
CA PHE A 81 11.25 -4.14 9.80
C PHE A 81 11.79 -4.53 11.18
N SER A 82 12.22 -5.77 11.38
CA SER A 82 12.78 -6.22 12.68
C SER A 82 14.24 -5.81 12.86
N THR A 83 14.87 -5.14 11.89
CA THR A 83 16.26 -4.64 12.01
C THR A 83 16.43 -3.45 12.94
N ASP A 84 15.37 -2.99 13.59
CA ASP A 84 15.47 -2.24 14.83
C ASP A 84 15.88 -3.19 15.98
N LYS A 85 17.12 -3.65 15.98
CA LYS A 85 17.80 -3.84 17.27
C LYS A 85 18.00 -2.45 17.86
N VAL A 86 16.94 -1.89 18.43
CA VAL A 86 17.06 -0.92 19.50
C VAL A 86 17.84 -1.66 20.59
N THR A 87 19.16 -1.50 20.59
CA THR A 87 19.92 -1.71 21.81
C THR A 87 19.27 -0.78 22.83
N PRO A 88 18.68 -1.29 23.93
CA PRO A 88 18.22 -0.41 24.98
C PRO A 88 19.48 0.09 25.69
N THR A 89 20.14 1.11 25.14
CA THR A 89 21.01 1.94 25.95
C THR A 89 20.08 2.74 26.84
N VAL A 90 19.80 2.17 28.01
CA VAL A 90 19.24 2.88 29.15
C VAL A 90 20.24 3.97 29.52
N SER A 91 20.07 5.15 28.95
CA SER A 91 20.51 6.40 29.58
C SER A 91 19.45 7.45 29.28
N ARG A 92 18.54 7.62 30.22
CA ARG A 92 17.61 8.75 30.29
C ARG A 92 17.99 9.58 31.52
N PRO A 93 17.79 10.91 31.60
CA PRO A 93 17.45 11.91 30.56
C PRO A 93 18.37 13.16 30.57
N SER A 94 18.43 13.91 29.46
CA SER A 94 18.22 15.37 29.49
C SER A 94 18.11 15.94 28.07
N THR A 95 17.00 16.67 27.85
CA THR A 95 16.84 17.80 26.92
C THR A 95 17.37 17.61 25.50
N PHE A 96 16.53 17.13 24.59
CA PHE A 96 16.75 17.34 23.15
C PHE A 96 16.45 18.81 22.81
N ALA A 97 17.49 19.64 22.83
CA ALA A 97 17.51 20.84 22.01
C ALA A 97 17.64 20.41 20.54
N PHE A 98 16.60 20.65 19.74
CA PHE A 98 16.67 20.51 18.30
C PHE A 98 17.57 21.61 17.75
N SER A 99 18.82 21.25 17.45
CA SER A 99 19.74 22.06 16.65
C SER A 99 20.53 21.11 15.76
N GLY A 100 20.31 21.18 14.45
CA GLY A 100 21.16 20.49 13.49
C GLY A 100 20.46 20.12 12.18
N THR A 101 20.49 21.05 11.24
CA THR A 101 20.15 20.89 9.83
C THR A 101 20.96 19.76 9.18
N THR A 102 20.30 18.72 8.68
CA THR A 102 20.93 17.77 7.75
C THR A 102 20.34 18.00 6.37
N GLN A 103 21.17 18.49 5.44
CA GLN A 103 20.78 18.67 4.05
C GLN A 103 20.52 17.31 3.41
N PHE A 104 19.27 17.08 2.99
CA PHE A 104 18.92 15.97 2.11
C PHE A 104 19.25 16.39 0.68
N SER A 105 20.13 15.62 0.05
CA SER A 105 20.41 15.67 -1.37
C SER A 105 19.10 15.49 -2.15
N ASN A 106 18.65 16.57 -2.78
CA ASN A 106 17.52 16.57 -3.70
C ASN A 106 17.93 15.84 -4.97
N ASN A 107 17.66 14.53 -5.03
CA ASN A 107 17.67 13.80 -6.29
C ASN A 107 16.30 13.15 -6.52
N GLU A 108 15.46 13.93 -7.22
CA GLU A 108 14.46 13.52 -8.22
C GLU A 108 13.57 12.29 -7.90
N LYS A 109 12.48 12.50 -7.16
CA LYS A 109 11.37 11.54 -7.01
C LYS A 109 10.05 12.01 -7.67
N GLU A 110 10.15 12.77 -8.77
CA GLU A 110 9.05 13.54 -9.36
C GLU A 110 8.25 12.94 -10.56
N PRO A 111 8.05 11.62 -10.71
CA PRO A 111 7.00 11.14 -11.63
C PRO A 111 5.83 10.40 -10.96
N LEU A 112 6.00 9.76 -9.79
CA LEU A 112 4.93 8.93 -9.19
C LEU A 112 3.99 9.69 -8.25
N MET A 113 4.44 10.77 -7.61
CA MET A 113 3.60 11.58 -6.72
C MET A 113 2.50 12.36 -7.46
N LYS A 114 2.74 12.79 -8.71
CA LYS A 114 1.74 13.52 -9.50
C LYS A 114 0.53 12.65 -9.84
N SER A 115 0.75 11.38 -10.18
CA SER A 115 -0.33 10.44 -10.50
C SER A 115 -1.21 10.14 -9.29
N TYR A 116 -0.61 9.96 -8.10
CA TYR A 116 -1.34 9.70 -6.86
C TYR A 116 -2.19 10.89 -6.40
N ASN A 117 -1.69 12.11 -6.52
CA ASN A 117 -2.45 13.32 -6.17
C ASN A 117 -3.64 13.55 -7.10
N ILE A 118 -3.47 13.25 -8.40
CA ILE A 118 -4.57 13.32 -9.38
C ILE A 118 -5.62 12.24 -9.07
N PHE A 119 -5.19 11.01 -8.78
CA PHE A 119 -6.13 9.92 -8.45
C PHE A 119 -6.88 10.19 -7.13
N LYS A 120 -6.19 10.74 -6.12
CA LYS A 120 -6.83 11.25 -4.90
C LYS A 120 -7.84 12.34 -5.20
N PHE A 121 -7.50 13.30 -6.07
CA PHE A 121 -8.42 14.37 -6.46
C PHE A 121 -9.69 13.82 -7.13
N PHE A 122 -9.56 12.84 -8.03
CA PHE A 122 -10.72 12.20 -8.66
C PHE A 122 -11.57 11.41 -7.68
N VAL A 123 -10.96 10.65 -6.76
CA VAL A 123 -11.71 9.93 -5.71
C VAL A 123 -12.42 10.90 -4.78
N TYR A 124 -11.76 11.97 -4.32
CA TYR A 124 -12.39 13.02 -3.53
C TYR A 124 -13.50 13.73 -4.31
N LEU A 125 -13.29 14.06 -5.58
CA LEU A 125 -14.29 14.71 -6.41
C LEU A 125 -15.52 13.82 -6.62
N LEU A 126 -15.34 12.51 -6.84
CA LEU A 126 -16.46 11.56 -6.97
C LEU A 126 -17.22 11.40 -5.64
N VAL A 127 -16.53 11.34 -4.50
CA VAL A 127 -17.15 11.31 -3.16
C VAL A 127 -17.87 12.63 -2.85
N PHE A 128 -17.31 13.78 -3.24
CA PHE A 128 -17.95 15.09 -3.05
C PHE A 128 -19.16 15.27 -3.97
N LEU A 129 -19.06 14.89 -5.25
CA LEU A 129 -20.17 15.01 -6.20
C LEU A 129 -21.32 14.06 -5.85
N SER A 130 -21.02 12.85 -5.38
CA SER A 130 -22.05 11.93 -4.88
C SER A 130 -22.68 12.45 -3.58
N GLY A 131 -21.89 13.01 -2.65
CA GLY A 131 -22.39 13.66 -1.45
C GLY A 131 -23.32 14.86 -1.74
N CYS A 132 -22.96 15.70 -2.71
CA CYS A 132 -23.82 16.80 -3.16
C CYS A 132 -25.13 16.31 -3.79
N LEU A 133 -25.09 15.25 -4.59
CA LEU A 133 -26.30 14.69 -5.21
C LEU A 133 -27.24 14.08 -4.16
N ILE A 134 -26.68 13.34 -3.19
CA ILE A 134 -27.44 12.79 -2.07
C ILE A 134 -28.05 13.91 -1.22
N GLY A 135 -27.28 14.96 -0.90
CA GLY A 135 -27.77 16.13 -0.17
C GLY A 135 -28.88 16.88 -0.91
N TYR A 136 -28.76 17.03 -2.22
CA TYR A 136 -29.80 17.64 -3.06
C TYR A 136 -31.08 16.80 -3.09
N ILE A 137 -30.96 15.47 -3.23
CA ILE A 137 -32.11 14.56 -3.19
C ILE A 137 -32.81 14.63 -1.83
N ILE A 138 -32.06 14.63 -0.73
CA ILE A 138 -32.62 14.76 0.63
C ILE A 138 -33.35 16.11 0.79
N LEU A 139 -32.77 17.22 0.32
CA LEU A 139 -33.43 18.53 0.35
C LEU A 139 -34.68 18.58 -0.52
N CYS A 140 -34.65 17.97 -1.71
CA CYS A 140 -35.82 17.88 -2.58
C CYS A 140 -36.94 17.03 -1.98
N VAL A 141 -36.60 15.89 -1.36
CA VAL A 141 -37.57 15.02 -0.67
C VAL A 141 -38.13 15.76 0.54
N TRP A 142 -37.29 16.37 1.38
CA TRP A 142 -37.72 17.13 2.55
C TRP A 142 -38.63 18.30 2.17
N ARG A 143 -38.29 19.05 1.10
CA ARG A 143 -39.12 20.16 0.60
C ARG A 143 -40.47 19.68 0.07
N ARG A 144 -40.53 18.51 -0.59
CA ARG A 144 -41.81 17.90 -0.98
C ARG A 144 -42.63 17.47 0.24
N THR A 145 -41.99 16.93 1.27
CA THR A 145 -42.68 16.54 2.51
C THR A 145 -43.30 17.74 3.23
N GLN A 146 -42.60 18.88 3.29
CA GLN A 146 -43.13 20.13 3.88
C GLN A 146 -44.31 20.72 3.10
N GLN A 147 -44.34 20.51 1.78
CA GLN A 147 -45.43 21.02 0.93
C GLN A 147 -46.68 20.14 0.98
N SER A 148 -46.56 18.87 1.40
CA SER A 148 -47.69 17.96 1.61
C SER A 148 -48.36 18.13 2.99
N SER A 149 -47.70 18.77 3.96
CA SER A 149 -48.24 18.99 5.31
C SER A 149 -48.94 20.35 5.49
N SER A 150 -49.15 21.09 4.40
CA SER A 150 -49.81 22.41 4.37
C SER A 150 -51.12 22.42 3.56
N GLN A 151 -51.66 21.24 3.22
CA GLN A 151 -53.06 21.00 2.83
C GLN A 151 -53.70 20.06 3.86
#